data_AF-A0A7X9P5N0-F1
#
_entry.id   AF-A0A7X9P5N0-F1
#
_cell.length_a   1.000
_cell.length_b   1.000
_cell.length_c   1.000
_cell.angle_alpha   90.00
_cell.angle_beta   90.00
_cell.angle_gamma   90.00
#
_symmetry.space_group_name_H-M   'P 1'
#
loop_
_entity.id
_entity.type
_entity.pdbx_description
1 polymer ?
#
loop_
_entity_poly.entity_id
_entity_poly.type
_entity_poly.pdbx_seq_one_letter_code
_entity_poly.pdbx_strand_id
1 'polypeptide(L)'
;MNDEKNLFYAKNFPINPKDSAELSYKSEKAAIFMEKNILPFIKDLNIFVSWGDQDLYFSQKGFENFVKILSNKNKVESLKLENSGHMVLIDNGEKILKGRLLHYILSLY
;
A
#
# COMPACT_ATOMS: atom_id res chain seq x y z
N MET A 1 -19.70 -15.55 -2.27
CA MET A 1 -18.35 -15.77 -2.83
C MET A 1 -18.38 -17.13 -3.52
N ASN A 2 -17.82 -17.28 -4.73
CA ASN A 2 -17.88 -18.55 -5.48
C ASN A 2 -16.57 -19.32 -5.27
N ASP A 3 -16.60 -20.25 -4.32
CA ASP A 3 -15.41 -20.94 -3.81
C ASP A 3 -14.74 -21.83 -4.86
N GLU A 4 -15.51 -22.39 -5.80
CA GLU A 4 -14.98 -23.23 -6.88
C GLU A 4 -14.12 -22.43 -7.87
N LYS A 5 -14.52 -21.18 -8.16
CA LYS A 5 -13.74 -20.27 -9.01
C LYS A 5 -12.43 -19.87 -8.32
N ASN A 6 -12.46 -19.63 -7.01
CA ASN A 6 -11.27 -19.30 -6.22
C ASN A 6 -10.28 -20.48 -6.14
N LEU A 7 -10.78 -21.70 -5.97
CA LEU A 7 -9.98 -22.94 -6.00
C LEU A 7 -9.33 -23.18 -7.37
N PHE A 8 -10.05 -22.88 -8.47
CA PHE A 8 -9.50 -22.99 -9.82
C PHE A 8 -8.32 -22.04 -10.04
N TYR A 9 -8.44 -20.77 -9.64
CA TYR A 9 -7.33 -19.82 -9.81
C TYR A 9 -6.17 -20.11 -8.86
N ALA A 10 -6.42 -20.48 -7.60
CA ALA A 10 -5.35 -20.87 -6.67
C ALA A 10 -4.54 -22.08 -7.16
N LYS A 11 -5.19 -23.03 -7.86
CA LYS A 11 -4.56 -24.24 -8.37
C LYS A 11 -3.78 -24.02 -9.68
N ASN A 12 -4.23 -23.09 -10.52
CA ASN A 12 -3.66 -22.88 -11.86
C ASN A 12 -2.76 -21.63 -11.98
N PHE A 13 -2.89 -20.68 -11.06
CA PHE A 13 -2.13 -19.43 -11.03
C PHE A 13 -1.76 -19.12 -9.57
N PRO A 14 -0.78 -19.83 -8.99
CA PRO A 14 -0.40 -19.61 -7.59
C PRO A 14 -0.01 -18.15 -7.39
N ILE A 15 -0.69 -17.51 -6.43
CA ILE A 15 -0.24 -16.28 -5.79
C ILE A 15 1.25 -16.45 -5.51
N ASN A 16 2.07 -15.57 -6.08
CA ASN A 16 3.53 -15.55 -6.12
C ASN A 16 4.24 -16.84 -5.59
N PRO A 17 4.84 -17.69 -6.45
CA PRO A 17 5.49 -18.96 -6.08
C PRO A 17 6.76 -18.84 -5.20
N LYS A 18 6.94 -17.72 -4.48
CA LYS A 18 8.00 -17.46 -3.51
C LYS A 18 7.49 -17.16 -2.09
N ASP A 19 6.22 -17.38 -1.74
CA ASP A 19 5.80 -17.29 -0.33
C ASP A 19 6.22 -18.53 0.46
N SER A 20 7.51 -18.59 0.81
CA SER A 20 7.98 -19.47 1.88
C SER A 20 7.68 -18.81 3.23
N ALA A 21 7.31 -19.59 4.24
CA ALA A 21 7.11 -19.08 5.61
C ALA A 21 8.32 -18.26 6.13
N GLU A 22 9.52 -18.54 5.61
CA GLU A 22 10.74 -17.77 5.88
C GLU A 22 10.68 -16.34 5.30
N LEU A 23 10.16 -16.16 4.09
CA LEU A 23 9.98 -14.84 3.47
C LEU A 23 8.87 -14.04 4.16
N SER A 24 7.80 -14.70 4.60
CA SER A 24 6.78 -14.05 5.44
C SER A 24 7.36 -13.61 6.79
N TYR A 25 8.16 -14.47 7.46
CA TYR A 25 8.82 -14.13 8.72
C TYR A 25 9.85 -13.00 8.59
N LYS A 26 10.64 -12.98 7.50
CA LYS A 26 11.57 -11.88 7.20
C LYS A 26 10.81 -10.58 6.92
N SER A 27 9.70 -10.65 6.19
CA SER A 27 8.83 -9.50 5.92
C SER A 27 8.20 -8.95 7.20
N GLU A 28 7.74 -9.82 8.10
CA GLU A 28 7.20 -9.42 9.41
C GLU A 28 8.28 -8.75 10.28
N LYS A 29 9.48 -9.33 10.35
CA LYS A 29 10.62 -8.70 11.04
C LYS A 29 10.97 -7.34 10.46
N ALA A 30 10.98 -7.23 9.13
CA ALA A 30 11.25 -5.96 8.46
C ALA A 30 10.15 -4.93 8.76
N ALA A 31 8.87 -5.34 8.76
CA ALA A 31 7.74 -4.47 9.11
C ALA A 31 7.87 -3.98 10.56
N ILE A 32 8.13 -4.88 11.52
CA ILE A 32 8.36 -4.52 12.93
C ILE A 32 9.55 -3.56 13.05
N PHE A 33 10.63 -3.83 12.33
CA PHE A 33 11.82 -2.96 12.36
C PHE A 33 11.50 -1.57 11.80
N MET A 34 10.80 -1.48 10.67
CA MET A 34 10.35 -0.23 10.07
C MET A 34 9.48 0.57 11.05
N GLU A 35 8.44 -0.06 11.61
CA GLU A 35 7.50 0.58 12.52
C GLU A 35 8.16 1.09 13.80
N LYS A 36 9.09 0.31 14.38
CA LYS A 36 9.71 0.66 15.67
C LYS A 36 10.93 1.57 15.53
N ASN A 37 11.70 1.45 14.46
CA ASN A 37 13.05 2.03 14.37
C ASN A 37 13.25 3.00 13.21
N ILE A 38 12.38 3.01 12.20
CA ILE A 38 12.55 3.90 11.04
C ILE A 38 11.46 4.97 11.03
N LEU A 39 10.19 4.57 10.95
CA LEU A 39 9.06 5.50 10.84
C LEU A 39 9.01 6.57 11.95
N PRO A 40 9.33 6.27 13.23
CA PRO A 40 9.31 7.28 14.28
C PRO A 40 10.33 8.42 14.12
N PHE A 41 11.36 8.22 13.29
CA PHE A 41 12.40 9.23 13.01
C PHE A 41 12.12 10.05 11.76
N ILE A 42 11.16 9.65 10.93
CA ILE A 42 10.68 10.44 9.79
C ILE A 42 9.76 11.54 10.33
N LYS A 43 10.16 12.80 10.17
CA LYS A 43 9.44 13.96 10.70
C LYS A 43 9.60 15.18 9.80
N ASP A 44 8.70 16.14 9.99
CA ASP A 44 8.72 17.46 9.36
C ASP A 44 8.65 17.42 7.82
N LEU A 45 8.05 16.35 7.27
CA LEU A 45 7.85 16.19 5.82
C LEU A 45 6.38 16.41 5.43
N ASN A 46 6.20 16.82 4.17
CA ASN A 46 4.93 16.66 3.47
C ASN A 46 4.99 15.31 2.75
N ILE A 47 4.07 14.40 3.08
CA ILE A 47 4.03 13.05 2.51
C ILE A 47 2.68 12.82 1.84
N PHE A 48 2.70 12.24 0.64
CA PHE A 48 1.52 11.74 -0.05
C PHE A 48 1.59 10.21 -0.13
N VAL A 49 0.54 9.52 0.32
CA VAL A 49 0.46 8.06 0.29
C VAL A 49 -0.78 7.64 -0.51
N SER A 50 -0.60 6.76 -1.50
CA SER A 50 -1.74 6.21 -2.24
C SER A 50 -1.63 4.71 -2.41
N TRP A 51 -2.78 4.03 -2.42
CA TRP A 51 -2.87 2.60 -2.66
C TRP A 51 -4.21 2.25 -3.29
N GLY A 52 -4.25 1.16 -4.06
CA GLY A 52 -5.48 0.62 -4.62
C GLY A 52 -6.23 -0.24 -3.61
N ASP A 53 -7.56 -0.21 -3.61
CA ASP A 53 -8.43 -0.99 -2.72
C ASP A 53 -8.45 -2.51 -3.02
N GLN A 54 -7.97 -2.91 -4.21
CA GLN A 54 -7.87 -4.28 -4.69
C GLN A 54 -6.41 -4.76 -4.81
N ASP A 55 -5.47 -4.12 -4.09
CA ASP A 55 -4.08 -4.59 -4.02
C ASP A 55 -4.02 -6.01 -3.41
N LEU A 56 -3.47 -6.95 -4.19
CA LEU A 56 -3.30 -8.35 -3.82
C LEU A 56 -1.92 -8.66 -3.21
N TYR A 57 -1.00 -7.70 -3.25
CA TYR A 57 0.36 -7.81 -2.73
C TYR A 57 0.49 -7.17 -1.34
N PHE A 58 -0.20 -6.05 -1.10
CA PHE A 58 -0.16 -5.33 0.17
C PHE A 58 -1.55 -5.16 0.78
N SER A 59 -1.64 -5.34 2.10
CA SER A 59 -2.92 -5.21 2.81
C SER A 59 -3.35 -3.75 2.96
N GLN A 60 -4.64 -3.50 2.79
CA GLN A 60 -5.29 -2.20 3.02
C GLN A 60 -4.98 -1.65 4.42
N LYS A 61 -5.14 -2.49 5.44
CA LYS A 61 -4.85 -2.17 6.84
C LYS A 61 -3.39 -1.78 7.06
N GLY A 62 -2.47 -2.36 6.29
CA GLY A 62 -1.05 -2.01 6.31
C GLY A 62 -0.81 -0.57 5.89
N PHE A 63 -1.42 -0.12 4.78
CA PHE A 63 -1.37 1.28 4.34
C PHE A 63 -2.02 2.22 5.35
N GLU A 64 -3.17 1.87 5.89
CA GLU A 64 -3.86 2.66 6.93
C GLU A 64 -2.98 2.84 8.18
N ASN A 65 -2.34 1.77 8.66
CA ASN A 65 -1.42 1.83 9.79
C ASN A 65 -0.17 2.68 9.47
N PHE A 66 0.39 2.52 8.28
CA PHE A 66 1.53 3.30 7.80
C PHE A 66 1.24 4.80 7.78
N VAL A 67 0.10 5.20 7.19
CA VAL A 67 -0.38 6.58 7.20
C VAL A 67 -0.53 7.09 8.63
N LYS A 68 -1.19 6.32 9.50
CA LYS A 68 -1.39 6.69 10.90
C LYS A 68 -0.07 6.96 11.63
N ILE A 69 0.94 6.11 11.44
CA ILE A 69 2.25 6.28 12.09
C ILE A 69 2.95 7.55 11.59
N LEU A 70 2.97 7.76 10.27
CA LEU A 70 3.61 8.94 9.67
C LEU A 70 2.93 10.25 10.07
N SER A 71 1.60 10.28 10.16
CA SER A 71 0.82 11.48 10.51
C SER A 71 1.15 12.05 11.89
N ASN A 72 1.79 11.28 12.78
CA ASN A 72 2.17 11.76 14.11
C ASN A 72 3.22 12.89 14.08
N LYS A 73 4.05 12.95 13.03
CA LYS A 73 5.18 13.89 12.93
C LYS A 73 5.32 14.54 11.56
N ASN A 74 4.37 14.30 10.65
CA ASN A 74 4.42 14.74 9.26
C ASN A 74 3.05 15.26 8.83
N LYS A 75 3.02 16.09 7.78
CA LYS A 75 1.77 16.43 7.08
C LYS A 75 1.52 15.35 6.04
N VAL A 76 0.63 14.43 6.33
CA VAL A 76 0.32 13.30 5.46
C VAL A 76 -1.02 13.50 4.79
N GLU A 77 -1.04 13.39 3.47
CA GLU A 77 -2.26 13.20 2.70
C GLU A 77 -2.31 11.76 2.18
N SER A 78 -3.48 11.14 2.27
CA SER A 78 -3.68 9.77 1.80
C SER A 78 -4.83 9.66 0.80
N LEU A 79 -4.68 8.76 -0.18
CA LEU A 79 -5.68 8.46 -1.18
C LEU A 79 -5.79 6.95 -1.41
N LYS A 80 -6.93 6.39 -1.00
CA LYS A 80 -7.33 5.05 -1.44
C LYS A 80 -8.03 5.15 -2.80
N LEU A 81 -7.55 4.39 -3.77
CA LEU A 81 -8.05 4.37 -5.14
C LEU A 81 -9.03 3.20 -5.29
N GLU A 82 -10.29 3.52 -5.58
CA GLU A 82 -11.35 2.54 -5.76
C GLU A 82 -11.17 1.79 -7.10
N ASN A 83 -11.40 0.47 -7.07
CA ASN A 83 -11.20 -0.45 -8.19
C ASN A 83 -9.77 -0.45 -8.78
N SER A 84 -8.76 -0.24 -7.94
CA SER A 84 -7.35 -0.17 -8.34
C SER A 84 -6.53 -1.21 -7.57
N GLY A 85 -5.54 -1.78 -8.22
CA GLY A 85 -4.70 -2.83 -7.66
C GLY A 85 -3.37 -2.28 -7.15
N HIS A 86 -2.34 -3.11 -7.24
CA HIS A 86 -0.98 -2.73 -6.82
C HIS A 86 -0.36 -1.66 -7.73
N MET A 87 -0.65 -1.74 -9.02
CA MET A 87 0.00 -0.93 -10.05
C MET A 87 -0.81 0.33 -10.35
N VAL A 88 -1.09 1.13 -9.31
CA VAL A 88 -1.97 2.31 -9.31
C VAL A 88 -1.67 3.38 -10.38
N LEU A 89 -0.46 3.37 -10.95
CA LEU A 89 -0.01 4.30 -12.01
C LEU A 89 -0.28 3.80 -13.44
N ILE A 90 -0.65 2.54 -13.61
CA ILE A 90 -0.91 1.92 -14.92
C ILE A 90 -2.22 1.10 -14.93
N ASP A 91 -3.04 1.25 -13.89
CA ASP A 91 -4.36 0.64 -13.79
C ASP A 91 -5.46 1.71 -13.65
N ASN A 92 -6.67 1.29 -13.25
CA ASN A 92 -7.83 2.18 -13.12
C ASN A 92 -7.61 3.39 -12.20
N GLY A 93 -6.63 3.33 -11.30
CA GLY A 93 -6.26 4.42 -10.39
C GLY A 93 -5.50 5.57 -11.06
N GLU A 94 -4.91 5.36 -12.24
CA GLU A 94 -3.90 6.26 -12.83
C GLU A 94 -4.40 7.70 -12.95
N LYS A 95 -5.56 7.89 -13.58
CA LYS A 95 -6.10 9.23 -13.87
C LYS A 95 -6.40 10.00 -12.59
N ILE A 96 -7.00 9.34 -11.61
CA ILE A 96 -7.37 9.94 -10.32
C ILE A 96 -6.09 10.28 -9.55
N LEU A 97 -5.14 9.34 -9.49
CA LEU A 97 -3.87 9.53 -8.82
C LEU A 97 -3.08 10.70 -9.41
N LYS A 98 -2.93 10.78 -10.73
CA LYS A 98 -2.23 11.90 -11.40
C LYS A 98 -2.87 13.24 -11.08
N GLY A 99 -4.20 13.32 -11.15
CA GLY A 99 -4.94 14.55 -10.81
C GLY A 99 -4.73 14.96 -9.35
N ARG A 100 -4.81 14.00 -8.42
CA ARG A 100 -4.63 14.29 -6.99
C ARG A 100 -3.19 14.65 -6.65
N LEU A 101 -2.22 13.95 -7.23
CA LEU A 101 -0.80 14.23 -7.04
C LEU A 101 -0.43 15.62 -7.55
N LEU A 102 -0.95 16.03 -8.71
CA LEU A 102 -0.75 17.39 -9.21
C LEU A 102 -1.33 18.43 -8.24
N HIS A 103 -2.57 18.23 -7.78
CA HIS A 103 -3.19 19.11 -6.79
C HIS A 103 -2.36 19.19 -5.49
N TYR A 104 -1.90 18.05 -5.00
CA TYR A 104 -1.06 17.97 -3.81
C TYR A 104 0.23 18.79 -3.97
N ILE A 105 0.96 18.60 -5.08
CA ILE A 105 2.20 19.36 -5.35
C ILE A 105 1.92 20.86 -5.42
N LEU A 106 0.84 21.27 -6.09
CA LEU A 106 0.47 22.68 -6.20
C LEU A 106 0.10 23.30 -4.84
N SER A 107 -0.41 22.51 -3.89
CA SER A 107 -0.75 22.99 -2.54
C SER A 107 0.45 23.21 -1.62
N LEU A 108 1.66 22.83 -2.04
CA LEU A 108 2.89 23.00 -1.26
C LEU A 108 3.55 24.38 -1.46
N TYR A 109 3.09 25.16 -2.42
CA TYR A 109 3.58 26.50 -2.77
C TYR A 109 2.53 27.56 -2.47
#